data_AF-A0A916YWG2-F1
#
_entry.id   AF-A0A916YWG2-F1
#
_cell.length_a   1.000
_cell.length_b   1.000
_cell.length_c   1.000
_cell.angle_alpha   90.00
_cell.angle_beta   90.00
_cell.angle_gamma   90.00
#
_symmetry.space_group_name_H-M   'P 1'
#
loop_
_entity.id
_entity.type
_entity.pdbx_description
1 polymer ?
#
loop_
_entity_poly.entity_id
_entity_poly.type
_entity_poly.pdbx_seq_one_letter_code
_entity_poly.pdbx_strand_id
1 'polypeptide(L)'
;MDMKRCLFCDGMVPIQINGENERFVGCSCAPGDSYSLQKESYDKFHALSYSVKRQMFPIISAYIRERSDCDETVMLSFDDLERIEHLPSIPVTIEQKGERLLQHLYRHSDAPGHPVVIHKLSDSYNLTYSLNLQELVYIIERLKEELMIERIGTMFKLTQEGWDKAAALSGAKRLKPCLICLDEKNVNREVWMDEVLPRIEECGYSPLLSDDAQGDGPSDYNVQTITDSKLVVADLTGQSPEVFFAAGLALGLQIPVIWTVQSQDAAKLPADLFQHFQPFVWDNTEELADMVQRRLTS
;
A
#
# COMPACT_ATOMS: atom_id res chain seq x y z
N MET A 1 9.95 1.21 -22.90
CA MET A 1 8.95 0.91 -21.87
C MET A 1 7.77 0.30 -22.60
N ASP A 2 7.49 -0.99 -22.37
CA ASP A 2 6.43 -1.67 -23.09
C ASP A 2 5.08 -1.19 -22.57
N MET A 3 4.16 -0.89 -23.48
CA MET A 3 2.82 -0.43 -23.14
C MET A 3 1.83 -1.54 -23.46
N LYS A 4 0.93 -1.84 -22.53
CA LYS A 4 -0.12 -2.85 -22.72
C LYS A 4 -1.46 -2.31 -22.20
N ARG A 5 -2.55 -2.80 -22.78
CA ARG A 5 -3.90 -2.49 -22.32
C ARG A 5 -4.20 -3.27 -21.05
N CYS A 6 -4.58 -2.61 -19.98
CA CYS A 6 -5.19 -3.26 -18.83
C CYS A 6 -6.55 -3.83 -19.25
N LEU A 7 -6.75 -5.14 -19.11
CA LEU A 7 -8.00 -5.80 -19.53
C LEU A 7 -9.20 -5.36 -18.68
N PHE A 8 -8.98 -4.94 -17.44
CA PHE A 8 -10.05 -4.70 -16.46
C PHE A 8 -10.57 -3.25 -16.45
N CYS A 9 -9.76 -2.27 -16.86
CA CYS A 9 -10.18 -0.86 -16.98
C CYS A 9 -9.89 -0.23 -18.34
N ASP A 10 -9.42 -1.02 -19.31
CA ASP A 10 -9.10 -0.60 -20.68
C ASP A 10 -8.03 0.50 -20.84
N GLY A 11 -7.37 0.89 -19.76
CA GLY A 11 -6.29 1.88 -19.79
C GLY A 11 -5.02 1.33 -20.45
N MET A 12 -4.41 2.11 -21.33
CA MET A 12 -3.08 1.84 -21.86
C MET A 12 -2.03 2.27 -20.83
N VAL A 13 -1.23 1.33 -20.33
CA VAL A 13 -0.27 1.59 -19.25
C VAL A 13 1.08 0.93 -19.49
N PRO A 14 2.15 1.45 -18.88
CA PRO A 14 3.44 0.76 -18.86
C PRO A 14 3.33 -0.60 -18.17
N ILE A 15 4.06 -1.57 -18.71
CA ILE A 15 4.24 -2.88 -18.08
C ILE A 15 5.71 -3.16 -17.77
N GLN A 16 5.93 -3.90 -16.69
CA GLN A 16 7.23 -4.48 -16.33
C GLN A 16 7.12 -6.00 -16.34
N ILE A 17 8.10 -6.67 -16.95
CA ILE A 17 8.09 -8.12 -17.08
C ILE A 17 8.97 -8.73 -15.99
N ASN A 18 8.37 -9.53 -15.11
CA ASN A 18 9.06 -10.24 -14.03
C ASN A 18 8.79 -11.74 -14.18
N GLY A 19 9.68 -12.45 -14.88
CA GLY A 19 9.54 -13.88 -15.15
C GLY A 19 8.27 -14.18 -15.96
N GLU A 20 7.35 -14.94 -15.36
CA GLU A 20 6.06 -15.32 -15.95
C GLU A 20 4.94 -14.30 -15.71
N ASN A 21 5.23 -13.19 -15.01
CA ASN A 21 4.25 -12.16 -14.67
C ASN A 21 4.51 -10.85 -15.43
N GLU A 22 3.42 -10.17 -15.78
CA GLU A 22 3.39 -8.81 -16.29
C GLU A 22 2.80 -7.88 -15.22
N ARG A 23 3.58 -6.91 -14.77
CA ARG A 23 3.17 -5.90 -13.80
C ARG A 23 2.64 -4.68 -14.53
N PHE A 24 1.35 -4.37 -14.38
CA PHE A 24 0.66 -3.21 -14.95
C PHE A 24 0.75 -2.05 -13.96
N VAL A 25 1.30 -0.91 -14.38
CA VAL A 25 1.61 0.20 -13.47
C VAL A 25 0.68 1.40 -13.72
N GLY A 26 0.00 1.87 -12.68
CA GLY A 26 -0.72 3.15 -12.68
C GLY A 26 -2.02 3.20 -13.49
N CYS A 27 -2.66 2.06 -13.75
CA CYS A 27 -3.98 2.04 -14.41
C CYS A 27 -5.11 2.42 -13.43
N SER A 28 -6.33 2.62 -13.90
CA SER A 28 -7.48 2.94 -13.02
C SER A 28 -7.79 1.85 -12.00
N CYS A 29 -7.37 0.60 -12.24
CA CYS A 29 -7.46 -0.48 -11.26
C CYS A 29 -6.49 -0.29 -10.09
N ALA A 30 -5.33 0.33 -10.30
CA ALA A 30 -4.33 0.55 -9.25
C ALA A 30 -3.62 1.90 -9.49
N PRO A 31 -4.30 3.05 -9.31
CA PRO A 31 -3.67 4.33 -9.56
C PRO A 31 -2.64 4.63 -8.48
N GLY A 32 -1.48 5.10 -8.90
CA GLY A 32 -0.35 5.31 -7.99
C GLY A 32 0.36 4.01 -7.57
N ASP A 33 -0.16 2.83 -7.94
CA ASP A 33 0.46 1.53 -7.67
C ASP A 33 0.38 0.63 -8.92
N SER A 34 0.27 -0.68 -8.73
CA SER A 34 0.45 -1.68 -9.76
C SER A 34 -0.17 -3.01 -9.35
N TYR A 35 -0.49 -3.83 -10.34
CA TYR A 35 -0.86 -5.23 -10.10
C TYR A 35 -0.14 -6.13 -11.11
N SER A 36 0.07 -7.39 -10.74
CA SER A 36 0.70 -8.39 -11.58
C SER A 36 -0.35 -9.34 -12.16
N LEU A 37 -0.16 -9.74 -13.41
CA LEU A 37 -0.96 -10.74 -14.10
C LEU A 37 -0.02 -11.78 -14.73
N GLN A 38 -0.32 -13.06 -14.53
CA GLN A 38 0.39 -14.13 -15.23
C GLN A 38 0.24 -13.98 -16.75
N LYS A 39 1.35 -14.06 -17.48
CA LYS A 39 1.40 -13.87 -18.94
C LYS A 39 0.39 -14.73 -19.69
N GLU A 40 0.32 -16.02 -19.35
CA GLU A 40 -0.60 -16.97 -19.98
C GLU A 40 -2.08 -16.65 -19.72
N SER A 41 -2.36 -15.91 -18.66
CA SER A 41 -3.73 -15.55 -18.28
C SER A 41 -4.27 -14.40 -19.12
N TYR A 42 -3.41 -13.53 -19.67
CA TYR A 42 -3.84 -12.38 -20.45
C TYR A 42 -4.70 -12.79 -21.66
N ASP A 43 -4.22 -13.75 -22.45
CA ASP A 43 -4.93 -14.21 -23.65
C ASP A 43 -6.21 -14.96 -23.30
N LYS A 44 -6.22 -15.72 -22.20
CA LYS A 44 -7.42 -16.41 -21.69
C LYS A 44 -8.50 -15.40 -21.30
N PHE A 45 -8.16 -14.35 -20.55
CA PHE A 45 -9.09 -13.26 -20.23
C PHE A 45 -9.55 -12.52 -21.49
N HIS A 46 -8.64 -12.26 -22.42
CA HIS A 46 -8.97 -11.60 -23.68
C HIS A 46 -9.91 -12.45 -24.56
N ALA A 47 -9.86 -13.77 -24.48
CA ALA A 47 -10.74 -14.67 -25.23
C ALA A 47 -12.16 -14.79 -24.65
N LEU A 48 -12.41 -14.31 -23.42
CA LEU A 48 -13.75 -14.36 -22.81
C LEU A 48 -14.80 -13.59 -23.63
N SER A 49 -16.04 -14.06 -23.56
CA SER A 49 -17.17 -13.41 -24.22
C SER A 49 -17.43 -12.02 -23.64
N TYR A 50 -18.02 -11.15 -24.44
CA TYR A 50 -18.35 -9.78 -24.01
C TYR A 50 -19.25 -9.75 -22.77
N SER A 51 -20.20 -10.69 -22.64
CA SER A 51 -21.11 -10.76 -21.50
C SER A 51 -20.37 -11.03 -20.19
N VAL A 52 -19.44 -12.00 -20.21
CA VAL A 52 -18.63 -12.36 -19.05
C VAL A 52 -17.74 -11.19 -18.65
N LYS A 53 -17.06 -10.56 -19.61
CA LYS A 53 -16.21 -9.40 -19.35
C LYS A 53 -16.98 -8.25 -18.69
N ARG A 54 -18.19 -7.94 -19.19
CA ARG A 54 -19.02 -6.84 -18.66
C ARG A 54 -19.47 -7.08 -17.22
N GLN A 55 -19.62 -8.34 -16.81
CA GLN A 55 -20.02 -8.70 -15.45
C GLN A 55 -18.81 -8.74 -14.51
N MET A 56 -17.70 -9.33 -14.95
CA MET A 56 -16.60 -9.69 -14.05
C MET A 56 -15.48 -8.65 -14.00
N PHE A 57 -15.15 -8.00 -15.11
CA PHE A 57 -14.01 -7.08 -15.14
C PHE A 57 -14.18 -5.87 -14.23
N PRO A 58 -15.38 -5.27 -14.06
CA PRO A 58 -15.59 -4.23 -13.05
C PRO A 58 -15.31 -4.72 -11.62
N ILE A 59 -15.70 -5.97 -11.31
CA ILE A 59 -15.47 -6.59 -9.99
C ILE A 59 -13.98 -6.82 -9.76
N ILE A 60 -13.26 -7.33 -10.75
CA ILE A 60 -11.80 -7.55 -10.66
C ILE A 60 -11.06 -6.21 -10.58
N SER A 61 -11.46 -5.22 -11.37
CA SER A 61 -10.91 -3.85 -11.29
C SER A 61 -11.08 -3.27 -9.89
N ALA A 62 -12.24 -3.46 -9.28
CA ALA A 62 -12.54 -3.01 -7.93
C ALA A 62 -11.76 -3.78 -6.87
N TYR A 63 -11.62 -5.11 -7.03
CA TYR A 63 -10.79 -5.94 -6.17
C TYR A 63 -9.33 -5.47 -6.19
N ILE A 64 -8.74 -5.30 -7.39
CA ILE A 64 -7.38 -4.76 -7.53
C ILE A 64 -7.30 -3.40 -6.83
N ARG A 65 -8.30 -2.54 -7.06
CA ARG A 65 -8.30 -1.19 -6.51
C ARG A 65 -8.32 -1.19 -5.01
N GLU A 66 -9.24 -1.93 -4.39
CA GLU A 66 -9.34 -1.99 -2.94
C GLU A 66 -8.09 -2.60 -2.30
N ARG A 67 -7.55 -3.69 -2.88
CA ARG A 67 -6.35 -4.36 -2.35
C ARG A 67 -5.13 -3.45 -2.43
N SER A 68 -4.91 -2.81 -3.58
CA SER A 68 -3.83 -1.84 -3.74
C SER A 68 -4.00 -0.64 -2.81
N ASP A 69 -5.24 -0.17 -2.62
CA ASP A 69 -5.60 0.90 -1.67
C ASP A 69 -5.33 0.53 -0.20
N CYS A 70 -5.29 -0.77 0.10
CA CYS A 70 -4.91 -1.33 1.40
C CYS A 70 -3.44 -1.76 1.45
N ASP A 71 -2.63 -1.28 0.50
CA ASP A 71 -1.22 -1.61 0.33
C ASP A 71 -0.96 -3.13 0.15
N GLU A 72 -1.94 -3.93 -0.29
CA GLU A 72 -1.75 -5.35 -0.56
C GLU A 72 -1.23 -5.59 -1.99
N THR A 73 -0.22 -6.45 -2.15
CA THR A 73 0.31 -6.83 -3.47
C THR A 73 -0.70 -7.74 -4.19
N VAL A 74 -1.15 -7.32 -5.37
CA VAL A 74 -2.12 -8.08 -6.16
C VAL A 74 -1.42 -8.83 -7.28
N MET A 75 -1.50 -10.17 -7.23
CA MET A 75 -1.11 -11.05 -8.33
C MET A 75 -2.31 -11.87 -8.78
N LEU A 76 -2.60 -11.84 -10.07
CA LEU A 76 -3.75 -12.50 -10.68
C LEU A 76 -3.32 -13.58 -11.68
N SER A 77 -4.10 -14.64 -11.70
CA SER A 77 -4.14 -15.69 -12.70
C SER A 77 -5.55 -15.80 -13.28
N PHE A 78 -5.71 -16.56 -14.36
CA PHE A 78 -7.02 -16.80 -14.96
C PHE A 78 -7.97 -17.53 -13.99
N ASP A 79 -7.44 -18.39 -13.13
CA ASP A 79 -8.21 -19.18 -12.16
C ASP A 79 -8.75 -18.33 -11.00
N ASP A 80 -8.20 -17.14 -10.78
CA ASP A 80 -8.69 -16.21 -9.77
C ASP A 80 -10.04 -15.58 -10.11
N LEU A 81 -10.46 -15.65 -11.38
CA LEU A 81 -11.68 -15.01 -11.88
C LEU A 81 -12.92 -15.42 -11.06
N GLU A 82 -13.21 -16.73 -11.00
CA GLU A 82 -14.36 -17.27 -10.24
C GLU A 82 -14.12 -17.18 -8.74
N ARG A 83 -12.87 -17.39 -8.30
CA ARG A 83 -12.50 -17.32 -6.88
C ARG A 83 -12.82 -15.96 -6.29
N ILE A 84 -12.43 -14.87 -6.97
CA ILE A 84 -12.64 -13.50 -6.50
C ILE A 84 -14.13 -13.20 -6.42
N GLU A 85 -14.92 -13.53 -7.44
CA GLU A 85 -16.37 -13.26 -7.46
C GLU A 85 -17.10 -13.88 -6.26
N HIS A 86 -16.64 -15.03 -5.78
CA HIS A 86 -17.24 -15.75 -4.66
C HIS A 86 -16.62 -15.45 -3.29
N LEU A 87 -15.65 -14.54 -3.21
CA LEU A 87 -15.09 -14.15 -1.91
C LEU A 87 -16.18 -13.47 -1.05
N PRO A 88 -16.35 -13.87 0.23
CA PRO A 88 -17.32 -13.23 1.13
C PRO A 88 -17.10 -11.72 1.34
N SER A 89 -15.89 -11.24 1.01
CA SER A 89 -15.54 -9.82 1.08
C SER A 89 -16.04 -9.00 -0.11
N ILE A 90 -16.43 -9.62 -1.23
CA ILE A 90 -16.96 -8.86 -2.36
C ILE A 90 -18.36 -8.34 -2.02
N PRO A 91 -18.60 -7.02 -2.09
CA PRO A 91 -19.91 -6.46 -1.81
C PRO A 91 -20.89 -6.83 -2.93
N VAL A 92 -22.03 -7.40 -2.56
CA VAL A 92 -23.09 -7.78 -3.49
C VAL A 92 -24.21 -6.74 -3.49
N THR A 93 -24.59 -6.24 -2.31
CA THR A 93 -25.71 -5.30 -2.18
C THR A 93 -25.27 -3.83 -2.30
N ILE A 94 -26.20 -2.94 -2.63
CA ILE A 94 -25.91 -1.49 -2.71
C ILE A 94 -25.43 -0.96 -1.36
N GLU A 95 -25.94 -1.47 -0.24
CA GLU A 95 -25.51 -1.16 1.13
C GLU A 95 -24.01 -1.45 1.28
N GLN A 96 -23.60 -2.69 1.01
CA GLN A 96 -22.20 -3.12 1.11
C GLN A 96 -21.29 -2.35 0.14
N LYS A 97 -21.77 -2.05 -1.08
CA LYS A 97 -21.02 -1.24 -2.05
C LYS A 97 -20.85 0.21 -1.59
N GLY A 98 -21.86 0.78 -0.93
CA GLY A 98 -21.77 2.09 -0.29
C GLY A 98 -20.79 2.12 0.88
N GLU A 99 -20.76 1.04 1.67
CA GLU A 99 -19.78 0.86 2.74
C GLU A 99 -18.33 0.89 2.20
N ARG A 100 -18.07 0.33 1.01
CA ARG A 100 -16.75 0.43 0.35
C ARG A 100 -16.34 1.87 0.04
N LEU A 101 -17.28 2.72 -0.39
CA LEU A 101 -16.98 4.13 -0.59
C LEU A 101 -16.61 4.82 0.74
N LEU A 102 -17.37 4.54 1.81
CA LEU A 102 -17.10 5.12 3.13
C LEU A 102 -15.71 4.69 3.65
N GLN A 103 -15.37 3.42 3.53
CA GLN A 103 -14.05 2.89 3.91
C GLN A 103 -12.92 3.53 3.09
N HIS A 104 -13.12 3.70 1.78
CA HIS A 104 -12.14 4.38 0.93
C HIS A 104 -11.95 5.84 1.37
N LEU A 105 -13.04 6.60 1.55
CA LEU A 105 -12.96 7.98 2.02
C LEU A 105 -12.29 8.09 3.40
N TYR A 106 -12.55 7.14 4.29
CA TYR A 106 -11.95 7.10 5.63
C TYR A 106 -10.44 6.86 5.58
N ARG A 107 -9.96 5.95 4.71
CA ARG A 107 -8.52 5.70 4.52
C ARG A 107 -7.78 6.92 3.95
N HIS A 108 -8.47 7.74 3.16
CA HIS A 108 -7.90 8.90 2.45
C HIS A 108 -8.22 10.25 3.11
N SER A 109 -8.82 10.24 4.30
CA SER A 109 -9.17 11.44 5.06
C SER A 109 -8.45 11.42 6.42
N ASP A 110 -7.92 12.57 6.83
CA ASP A 110 -7.18 12.67 8.09
C ASP A 110 -8.11 12.70 9.31
N ALA A 111 -9.31 13.27 9.16
CA ALA A 111 -10.29 13.46 10.22
C ALA A 111 -11.70 13.70 9.64
N PRO A 112 -12.77 13.58 10.44
CA PRO A 112 -14.13 13.92 10.00
C PRO A 112 -14.18 15.31 9.34
N GLY A 113 -14.96 15.45 8.26
CA GLY A 113 -15.11 16.71 7.52
C GLY A 113 -13.91 17.12 6.63
N HIS A 114 -12.78 16.41 6.67
CA HIS A 114 -11.65 16.68 5.76
C HIS A 114 -11.96 16.14 4.35
N PRO A 115 -11.81 16.97 3.29
CA PRO A 115 -12.20 16.59 1.95
C PRO A 115 -11.22 15.61 1.30
N VAL A 116 -11.77 14.59 0.67
CA VAL A 116 -11.07 13.67 -0.24
C VAL A 116 -11.46 14.01 -1.67
N VAL A 117 -10.47 14.14 -2.56
CA VAL A 117 -10.69 14.44 -3.97
C VAL A 117 -10.66 13.15 -4.79
N ILE A 118 -11.78 12.79 -5.41
CA ILE A 118 -11.82 11.66 -6.36
C ILE A 118 -11.68 12.21 -7.78
N HIS A 119 -10.47 12.13 -8.32
CA HIS A 119 -10.19 12.51 -9.71
C HIS A 119 -10.86 11.54 -10.70
N LYS A 120 -11.38 12.06 -11.82
CA LYS A 120 -12.07 11.27 -12.85
C LYS A 120 -13.13 10.32 -12.28
N LEU A 121 -14.11 10.89 -11.58
CA LEU A 121 -15.20 10.13 -10.95
C LEU A 121 -15.93 9.20 -11.95
N SER A 122 -16.03 9.58 -13.23
CA SER A 122 -16.60 8.76 -14.29
C SER A 122 -15.93 7.39 -14.46
N ASP A 123 -14.64 7.31 -14.11
CA ASP A 123 -13.79 6.15 -14.32
C ASP A 123 -13.54 5.39 -13.01
N SER A 124 -14.11 5.88 -11.90
CA SER A 124 -13.82 5.40 -10.53
C SER A 124 -14.98 4.62 -9.91
N TYR A 125 -15.86 4.03 -10.73
CA TYR A 125 -16.94 3.15 -10.26
C TYR A 125 -16.42 1.84 -9.65
N ASN A 126 -15.14 1.53 -9.86
CA ASN A 126 -14.45 0.45 -9.18
C ASN A 126 -14.19 0.72 -7.69
N LEU A 127 -14.35 1.94 -7.18
CA LEU A 127 -14.28 2.22 -5.73
C LEU A 127 -15.39 1.54 -4.92
N THR A 128 -16.51 1.22 -5.58
CA THR A 128 -17.70 0.65 -4.95
C THR A 128 -18.06 -0.73 -5.51
N TYR A 129 -17.18 -1.36 -6.30
CA TYR A 129 -17.51 -2.58 -7.04
C TYR A 129 -18.77 -2.40 -7.91
N SER A 130 -18.99 -1.18 -8.40
CA SER A 130 -20.12 -0.91 -9.27
C SER A 130 -19.84 -1.44 -10.68
N LEU A 131 -20.87 -1.96 -11.35
CA LEU A 131 -20.74 -2.48 -12.71
C LEU A 131 -20.62 -1.37 -13.75
N ASN A 132 -21.04 -0.15 -13.39
CA ASN A 132 -21.02 1.02 -14.25
C ASN A 132 -21.17 2.31 -13.43
N LEU A 133 -21.02 3.44 -14.11
CA LEU A 133 -21.15 4.77 -13.52
C LEU A 133 -22.54 5.07 -12.92
N GLN A 134 -23.63 4.54 -13.49
CA GLN A 134 -24.98 4.81 -12.97
C GLN A 134 -25.16 4.24 -11.57
N GLU A 135 -24.64 3.04 -11.32
CA GLU A 135 -24.69 2.41 -9.99
C GLU A 135 -23.82 3.17 -8.98
N LEU A 136 -22.62 3.63 -9.37
CA LEU A 136 -21.80 4.50 -8.52
C LEU A 136 -22.55 5.79 -8.15
N VAL A 137 -23.14 6.47 -9.13
CA VAL A 137 -23.89 7.71 -8.90
C VAL A 137 -25.07 7.44 -7.95
N TYR A 138 -25.80 6.36 -8.15
CA TYR A 138 -26.88 5.97 -7.24
C TYR A 138 -26.40 5.77 -5.79
N ILE A 139 -25.29 5.06 -5.59
CA ILE A 139 -24.68 4.86 -4.27
C ILE A 139 -24.29 6.20 -3.62
N ILE A 140 -23.66 7.09 -4.38
CA ILE A 140 -23.26 8.42 -3.89
C ILE A 140 -24.47 9.23 -3.47
N GLU A 141 -25.53 9.26 -4.28
CA GLU A 141 -26.75 10.01 -3.96
C GLU A 141 -27.44 9.42 -2.72
N ARG A 142 -27.52 8.09 -2.60
CA ARG A 142 -28.10 7.44 -1.41
C ARG A 142 -27.31 7.79 -0.14
N LEU A 143 -25.98 7.70 -0.16
CA LEU A 143 -25.15 8.06 0.99
C LEU A 143 -25.27 9.54 1.38
N LYS A 144 -25.52 10.42 0.40
CA LYS A 144 -25.76 11.85 0.64
C LYS A 144 -27.14 12.08 1.29
N GLU A 145 -28.18 11.38 0.81
CA GLU A 145 -29.53 11.42 1.39
C GLU A 145 -29.55 10.86 2.83
N GLU A 146 -28.75 9.83 3.09
CA GLU A 146 -28.51 9.25 4.42
C GLU A 146 -27.60 10.12 5.31
N LEU A 147 -27.15 11.30 4.84
CA LEU A 147 -26.25 12.21 5.56
C LEU A 147 -24.91 11.57 5.98
N MET A 148 -24.47 10.52 5.28
CA MET A 148 -23.18 9.85 5.53
C MET A 148 -22.01 10.60 4.88
N ILE A 149 -22.29 11.30 3.77
CA ILE A 149 -21.29 12.08 3.04
C ILE A 149 -21.84 13.44 2.63
N GLU A 150 -20.94 14.42 2.51
CA GLU A 150 -21.17 15.64 1.75
C GLU A 150 -20.36 15.60 0.46
N ARG A 151 -20.91 16.19 -0.61
CA ARG A 151 -20.24 16.23 -1.91
C ARG A 151 -20.37 17.59 -2.57
N ILE A 152 -19.23 18.13 -3.03
CA ILE A 152 -19.14 19.33 -3.86
C ILE A 152 -18.27 19.01 -5.07
N GLY A 153 -18.90 18.76 -6.23
CA GLY A 153 -18.20 18.36 -7.44
C GLY A 153 -17.49 17.00 -7.31
N THR A 154 -16.16 17.02 -7.29
CA THR A 154 -15.28 15.84 -7.07
C THR A 154 -14.73 15.75 -5.65
N MET A 155 -15.09 16.70 -4.77
CA MET A 155 -14.72 16.68 -3.36
C MET A 155 -15.79 15.96 -2.55
N PHE A 156 -15.36 15.02 -1.73
CA PHE A 156 -16.19 14.22 -0.83
C PHE A 156 -15.73 14.45 0.61
N LYS A 157 -16.65 14.57 1.55
CA LYS A 157 -16.36 14.65 2.97
C LYS A 157 -17.20 13.63 3.71
N LEU A 158 -16.60 12.92 4.65
CA LEU A 158 -17.36 12.13 5.61
C LEU A 158 -17.99 13.08 6.63
N THR A 159 -19.28 12.90 6.89
CA THR A 159 -19.92 13.47 8.07
C THR A 159 -19.46 12.72 9.31
N GLN A 160 -19.82 13.18 10.51
CA GLN A 160 -19.50 12.44 11.74
C GLN A 160 -20.10 11.03 11.71
N GLU A 161 -21.35 10.89 11.28
CA GLU A 161 -22.03 9.58 11.19
C GLU A 161 -21.38 8.66 10.15
N GLY A 162 -21.03 9.21 8.98
CA GLY A 162 -20.31 8.46 7.95
C GLY A 162 -18.92 8.02 8.42
N TRP A 163 -18.23 8.86 9.18
CA TRP A 163 -16.92 8.55 9.77
C TRP A 163 -17.01 7.42 10.78
N ASP A 164 -17.95 7.49 11.73
CA ASP A 164 -18.12 6.48 12.76
C ASP A 164 -18.49 5.12 12.14
N LYS A 165 -19.37 5.13 11.13
CA LYS A 165 -19.71 3.93 10.36
C LYS A 165 -18.49 3.37 9.62
N ALA A 166 -17.72 4.22 8.95
CA ALA A 166 -16.52 3.79 8.23
C ALA A 166 -15.47 3.20 9.19
N ALA A 167 -15.24 3.84 10.33
CA ALA A 167 -14.30 3.36 11.36
C ALA A 167 -14.71 1.98 11.92
N ALA A 168 -16.01 1.78 12.18
CA ALA A 168 -16.52 0.48 12.65
C ALA A 168 -16.32 -0.64 11.61
N LEU A 169 -16.42 -0.31 10.31
CA LEU A 169 -16.26 -1.25 9.20
C LEU A 169 -14.79 -1.54 8.87
N SER A 170 -13.91 -0.54 9.00
CA SER A 170 -12.49 -0.64 8.64
C SER A 170 -11.62 -1.24 9.75
N GLY A 171 -12.12 -1.33 10.98
CA GLY A 171 -11.26 -1.54 12.16
C GLY A 171 -10.33 -0.35 12.39
N ALA A 172 -9.45 -0.42 13.39
CA ALA A 172 -8.40 0.58 13.57
C ALA A 172 -7.61 0.75 12.25
N LYS A 173 -7.27 2.00 11.89
CA LYS A 173 -6.54 2.35 10.65
C LYS A 173 -5.38 1.37 10.47
N ARG A 174 -5.40 0.53 9.43
CA ARG A 174 -4.36 -0.48 9.21
C ARG A 174 -3.05 0.23 8.96
N LEU A 175 -2.12 0.04 9.89
CA LEU A 175 -0.76 0.54 9.82
C LEU A 175 0.00 -0.16 8.69
N LYS A 176 0.76 0.59 7.89
CA LYS A 176 1.52 0.06 6.74
C LYS A 176 2.76 -0.71 7.22
N PRO A 177 2.98 -1.97 6.80
CA PRO A 177 4.15 -2.72 7.26
C PRO A 177 5.46 -1.96 7.04
N CYS A 178 6.24 -1.78 8.10
CA CYS A 178 7.55 -1.15 8.05
C CYS A 178 8.57 -2.09 8.69
N LEU A 179 9.63 -2.44 7.97
CA LEU A 179 10.71 -3.25 8.54
C LEU A 179 11.80 -2.33 9.09
N ILE A 180 12.21 -2.58 10.32
CA ILE A 180 13.31 -1.90 10.97
C ILE A 180 14.49 -2.86 11.03
N CYS A 181 15.54 -2.56 10.26
CA CYS A 181 16.76 -3.34 10.16
C CYS A 181 17.83 -2.71 11.05
N LEU A 182 18.23 -3.40 12.12
CA LEU A 182 19.30 -3.01 13.02
C LEU A 182 20.38 -4.11 13.09
N ASP A 183 21.61 -3.74 13.41
CA ASP A 183 22.62 -4.73 13.83
C ASP A 183 22.17 -5.39 15.16
N GLU A 184 22.28 -6.73 15.25
CA GLU A 184 21.96 -7.50 16.46
C GLU A 184 22.71 -7.01 17.71
N LYS A 185 23.93 -6.51 17.51
CA LYS A 185 24.80 -6.01 18.58
C LYS A 185 24.53 -4.55 18.91
N ASN A 186 23.52 -3.93 18.28
CA ASN A 186 23.19 -2.55 18.54
C ASN A 186 22.63 -2.40 19.96
N VAL A 187 23.41 -1.74 20.81
CA VAL A 187 23.12 -1.51 22.23
C VAL A 187 21.84 -0.67 22.42
N ASN A 188 21.39 0.05 21.38
CA ASN A 188 20.24 0.95 21.46
C ASN A 188 18.91 0.30 21.09
N ARG A 189 18.84 -1.03 20.94
CA ARG A 189 17.64 -1.75 20.49
C ARG A 189 16.40 -1.46 21.33
N GLU A 190 16.54 -1.48 22.66
CA GLU A 190 15.44 -1.16 23.59
C GLU A 190 14.96 0.29 23.41
N VAL A 191 15.90 1.22 23.19
CA VAL A 191 15.59 2.64 23.00
C VAL A 191 14.89 2.89 21.66
N TRP A 192 15.22 2.13 20.61
CA TRP A 192 14.47 2.14 19.35
C TRP A 192 13.01 1.76 19.57
N MET A 193 12.75 0.70 20.35
CA MET A 193 11.40 0.23 20.66
C MET A 193 10.57 1.28 21.41
N ASP A 194 11.19 2.00 22.35
CA ASP A 194 10.48 2.95 23.21
C ASP A 194 10.29 4.34 22.59
N GLU A 195 11.23 4.81 21.75
CA GLU A 195 11.22 6.20 21.27
C GLU A 195 10.97 6.34 19.77
N VAL A 196 11.49 5.43 18.96
CA VAL A 196 11.46 5.56 17.49
C VAL A 196 10.25 4.85 16.89
N LEU A 197 9.97 3.62 17.33
CA LEU A 197 8.85 2.84 16.79
C LEU A 197 7.49 3.53 16.99
N PRO A 198 7.16 4.08 18.17
CA PRO A 198 5.88 4.78 18.36
C PRO A 198 5.70 5.98 17.42
N ARG A 199 6.79 6.68 17.08
CA ARG A 199 6.74 7.80 16.12
C ARG A 199 6.47 7.34 14.70
N ILE A 200 7.02 6.19 14.32
CA ILE A 200 6.74 5.54 13.04
C ILE A 200 5.27 5.07 13.00
N GLU A 201 4.73 4.57 14.12
CA GLU A 201 3.31 4.22 14.27
C GLU A 201 2.38 5.42 14.14
N GLU A 202 2.72 6.55 14.77
CA GLU A 202 2.01 7.83 14.61
C GLU A 202 1.98 8.29 13.14
N CYS A 203 2.98 7.91 12.34
CA CYS A 203 3.05 8.18 10.90
C CYS A 203 2.24 7.19 10.05
N GLY A 204 1.49 6.26 10.65
CA GLY A 204 0.65 5.30 9.95
C GLY A 204 1.36 4.03 9.48
N TYR A 205 2.54 3.72 10.04
CA TYR A 205 3.29 2.49 9.75
C TYR A 205 3.23 1.50 10.91
N SER A 206 3.38 0.21 10.62
CA SER A 206 3.45 -0.88 11.61
C SER A 206 4.91 -1.31 11.65
N PRO A 207 5.75 -0.73 12.50
CA PRO A 207 7.14 -1.10 12.58
C PRO A 207 7.26 -2.52 13.13
N LEU A 208 7.96 -3.36 12.39
CA LEU A 208 8.42 -4.66 12.80
C LEU A 208 9.94 -4.57 12.92
N LEU A 209 10.43 -4.68 14.16
CA LEU A 209 11.85 -4.86 14.40
C LEU A 209 12.24 -6.26 13.93
N SER A 210 13.30 -6.39 13.14
CA SER A 210 13.86 -7.72 12.84
C SER A 210 14.27 -8.38 14.16
N ASP A 211 13.59 -9.46 14.54
CA ASP A 211 13.82 -10.21 15.77
C ASP A 211 14.07 -11.68 15.47
N ASP A 212 15.06 -12.26 16.16
CA ASP A 212 15.69 -13.55 15.86
C ASP A 212 14.99 -14.74 16.53
N ALA A 213 13.69 -14.61 16.83
CA ALA A 213 12.98 -15.60 17.62
C ALA A 213 12.36 -16.68 16.73
N GLN A 214 13.18 -17.64 16.26
CA GLN A 214 12.96 -19.11 16.34
C GLN A 214 14.10 -19.91 15.63
N GLY A 215 15.26 -20.04 16.26
CA GLY A 215 16.21 -21.14 16.01
C GLY A 215 17.68 -20.71 15.96
N ASP A 216 18.58 -21.61 16.37
CA ASP A 216 20.05 -21.47 16.32
C ASP A 216 20.60 -21.38 14.87
N GLY A 217 20.15 -20.40 14.09
CA GLY A 217 20.59 -20.10 12.72
C GLY A 217 20.99 -18.62 12.57
N PRO A 218 21.64 -18.22 11.47
CA PRO A 218 21.95 -16.81 11.21
C PRO A 218 20.64 -16.00 11.10
N SER A 219 20.69 -14.74 11.56
CA SER A 219 19.61 -13.75 11.48
C SER A 219 19.11 -13.60 10.04
N ASP A 220 18.08 -14.37 9.70
CA ASP A 220 17.50 -14.36 8.36
C ASP A 220 16.49 -13.22 8.33
N TYR A 221 16.91 -12.05 7.86
CA TYR A 221 16.00 -11.08 7.25
C TYR A 221 15.20 -11.83 6.18
N ASN A 222 14.01 -12.29 6.56
CA ASN A 222 13.20 -13.09 5.67
C ASN A 222 12.85 -12.25 4.45
N VAL A 223 13.26 -12.73 3.27
CA VAL A 223 12.96 -12.10 1.97
C VAL A 223 11.48 -11.76 1.87
N GLN A 224 10.61 -12.62 2.40
CA GLN A 224 9.16 -12.39 2.44
C GLN A 224 8.79 -11.14 3.24
N THR A 225 9.38 -10.96 4.43
CA THR A 225 9.14 -9.78 5.28
C THR A 225 9.61 -8.51 4.59
N ILE A 226 10.75 -8.55 3.89
CA ILE A 226 11.23 -7.41 3.09
C ILE A 226 10.25 -7.13 1.95
N THR A 227 9.83 -8.14 1.19
CA THR A 227 8.92 -7.96 0.05
C THR A 227 7.53 -7.45 0.45
N ASP A 228 7.08 -7.77 1.66
CA ASP A 228 5.77 -7.34 2.18
C ASP A 228 5.83 -5.94 2.82
N SER A 229 7.03 -5.40 3.03
CA SER A 229 7.24 -4.08 3.63
C SER A 229 6.92 -2.93 2.66
N LYS A 230 6.38 -1.84 3.21
CA LYS A 230 6.10 -0.58 2.49
C LYS A 230 7.12 0.51 2.80
N LEU A 231 7.96 0.27 3.79
CA LEU A 231 9.07 1.09 4.18
C LEU A 231 10.10 0.19 4.84
N VAL A 232 11.38 0.42 4.53
CA VAL A 232 12.48 -0.16 5.29
C VAL A 232 13.26 0.98 5.95
N VAL A 233 13.46 0.90 7.26
CA VAL A 233 14.41 1.76 7.98
C VAL A 233 15.66 0.93 8.24
N ALA A 234 16.77 1.31 7.61
CA ALA A 234 18.04 0.62 7.71
C ALA A 234 19.01 1.44 8.56
N ASP A 235 19.37 0.93 9.74
CA ASP A 235 20.41 1.52 10.59
C ASP A 235 21.75 0.87 10.31
N LEU A 236 22.67 1.66 9.75
CA LEU A 236 23.99 1.23 9.29
C LEU A 236 25.04 1.21 10.42
N THR A 237 24.64 1.49 11.66
CA THR A 237 25.53 1.36 12.82
C THR A 237 26.02 -0.08 12.94
N GLY A 238 27.29 -0.29 13.24
CA GLY A 238 27.92 -1.62 13.24
C GLY A 238 28.24 -2.19 11.84
N GLN A 239 27.73 -1.58 10.76
CA GLN A 239 27.96 -1.99 9.37
C GLN A 239 27.54 -3.46 9.09
N SER A 240 26.41 -3.89 9.67
CA SER A 240 25.90 -5.26 9.47
C SER A 240 25.65 -5.57 7.98
N PRO A 241 26.29 -6.61 7.41
CA PRO A 241 26.05 -7.04 6.02
C PRO A 241 24.60 -7.38 5.74
N GLU A 242 23.88 -7.86 6.75
CA GLU A 242 22.48 -8.28 6.65
C GLU A 242 21.55 -7.07 6.49
N VAL A 243 21.83 -5.95 7.20
CA VAL A 243 21.13 -4.67 7.01
C VAL A 243 21.35 -4.14 5.59
N PHE A 244 22.59 -4.20 5.09
CA PHE A 244 22.90 -3.80 3.71
C PHE A 244 22.17 -4.66 2.68
N PHE A 245 22.08 -5.98 2.91
CA PHE A 245 21.34 -6.89 2.05
C PHE A 245 19.85 -6.54 2.02
N ALA A 246 19.22 -6.38 3.18
CA ALA A 246 17.80 -6.05 3.27
C ALA A 246 17.47 -4.71 2.58
N ALA A 247 18.29 -3.68 2.84
CA ALA A 247 18.14 -2.37 2.23
C ALA A 247 18.37 -2.41 0.70
N GLY A 248 19.40 -3.14 0.25
CA GLY A 248 19.67 -3.32 -1.18
C GLY A 248 18.55 -4.07 -1.91
N LEU A 249 17.99 -5.11 -1.29
CA LEU A 249 16.83 -5.83 -1.83
C LEU A 249 15.58 -4.94 -1.90
N ALA A 250 15.30 -4.19 -0.84
CA ALA A 250 14.20 -3.23 -0.80
C ALA A 250 14.31 -2.18 -1.92
N LEU A 251 15.51 -1.60 -2.13
CA LEU A 251 15.79 -0.71 -3.25
C LEU A 251 15.49 -1.39 -4.61
N GLY A 252 15.94 -2.62 -4.79
CA GLY A 252 15.68 -3.40 -6.01
C GLY A 252 14.19 -3.66 -6.27
N LEU A 253 13.40 -3.76 -5.20
CA LEU A 253 11.93 -3.92 -5.25
C LEU A 253 11.16 -2.60 -5.33
N GLN A 254 11.86 -1.46 -5.38
CA GLN A 254 11.28 -0.11 -5.32
C GLN A 254 10.52 0.19 -4.02
N ILE A 255 10.91 -0.47 -2.92
CA ILE A 255 10.43 -0.16 -1.59
C ILE A 255 11.27 1.00 -1.04
N PRO A 256 10.66 2.10 -0.54
CA PRO A 256 11.39 3.21 0.04
C PRO A 256 12.28 2.77 1.21
N VAL A 257 13.52 3.27 1.24
CA VAL A 257 14.48 3.02 2.32
C VAL A 257 14.85 4.33 2.99
N ILE A 258 14.72 4.39 4.32
CA ILE A 258 15.29 5.44 5.16
C ILE A 258 16.59 4.91 5.74
N TRP A 259 17.68 5.61 5.47
CA TRP A 259 19.00 5.23 5.92
C TRP A 259 19.35 6.03 7.17
N THR A 260 19.87 5.36 8.19
CA THR A 260 20.23 5.98 9.48
C THR A 260 21.58 5.43 9.92
N VAL A 261 22.35 6.21 10.68
CA VAL A 261 23.62 5.76 11.25
C VAL A 261 23.95 6.58 12.50
N GLN A 262 24.43 5.93 13.55
CA GLN A 262 24.92 6.63 14.72
C GLN A 262 26.21 7.40 14.40
N SER A 263 26.34 8.64 14.89
CA SER A 263 27.49 9.53 14.58
C SER A 263 28.86 8.90 14.76
N GLN A 264 29.04 8.04 15.77
CA GLN A 264 30.30 7.35 16.05
C GLN A 264 30.73 6.39 14.93
N ASP A 265 29.78 5.89 14.14
CA ASP A 265 29.99 4.94 13.05
C ASP A 265 29.86 5.59 11.67
N ALA A 266 29.31 6.81 11.59
CA ALA A 266 29.16 7.57 10.35
C ALA A 266 30.49 7.71 9.59
N ALA A 267 31.60 7.99 10.29
CA ALA A 267 32.92 8.15 9.67
C ALA A 267 33.49 6.84 9.09
N LYS A 268 32.92 5.68 9.46
CA LYS A 268 33.36 4.37 8.98
C LYS A 268 32.66 3.97 7.68
N LEU A 269 31.56 4.63 7.33
CA LEU A 269 30.82 4.34 6.10
C LEU A 269 31.54 4.91 4.86
N PRO A 270 31.43 4.24 3.69
CA PRO A 270 32.00 4.75 2.45
C PRO A 270 31.42 6.12 2.06
N ALA A 271 32.27 7.03 1.58
CA ALA A 271 31.84 8.38 1.18
C ALA A 271 30.75 8.37 0.09
N ASP A 272 30.83 7.42 -0.84
CA ASP A 272 29.84 7.26 -1.92
C ASP A 272 28.43 6.95 -1.37
N LEU A 273 28.35 6.25 -0.23
CA LEU A 273 27.07 5.95 0.42
C LEU A 273 26.38 7.24 0.87
N PHE A 274 27.12 8.18 1.46
CA PHE A 274 26.58 9.49 1.83
C PHE A 274 26.12 10.31 0.64
N GLN A 275 26.85 10.22 -0.48
CA GLN A 275 26.49 10.93 -1.69
C GLN A 275 25.19 10.41 -2.33
N HIS A 276 24.98 9.09 -2.31
CA HIS A 276 23.86 8.45 -3.00
C HIS A 276 22.60 8.29 -2.12
N PHE A 277 22.76 7.98 -0.84
CA PHE A 277 21.65 7.56 0.02
C PHE A 277 21.37 8.52 1.18
N GLN A 278 22.31 9.43 1.48
CA GLN A 278 22.15 10.48 2.49
C GLN A 278 21.58 9.97 3.83
N PRO A 279 22.30 9.07 4.53
CA PRO A 279 21.84 8.55 5.80
C PRO A 279 21.69 9.66 6.85
N PHE A 280 20.63 9.60 7.64
CA PHE A 280 20.46 10.44 8.82
C PHE A 280 21.50 10.05 9.86
N VAL A 281 22.40 10.98 10.15
CA VAL A 281 23.40 10.84 11.20
C VAL A 281 22.77 11.30 12.50
N TRP A 282 22.79 10.46 13.53
CA TRP A 282 22.11 10.74 14.81
C TRP A 282 23.04 10.49 16.01
N ASP A 283 22.92 11.35 17.03
CA ASP A 283 23.63 11.20 18.30
C ASP A 283 22.76 10.57 19.40
N ASN A 284 21.45 10.85 19.35
CA ASN A 284 20.44 10.34 20.26
C ASN A 284 19.17 9.92 19.51
N THR A 285 18.37 9.07 20.14
CA THR A 285 17.18 8.43 19.55
C THR A 285 15.99 9.37 19.42
N GLU A 286 15.86 10.38 20.28
CA GLU A 286 14.83 11.42 20.14
C GLU A 286 15.02 12.22 18.85
N GLU A 287 16.25 12.65 18.57
CA GLU A 287 16.61 13.34 17.32
C GLU A 287 16.37 12.47 16.09
N LEU A 288 16.75 11.19 16.18
CA LEU A 288 16.48 10.21 15.12
C LEU A 288 14.98 10.09 14.85
N ALA A 289 14.16 9.97 15.91
CA ALA A 289 12.72 9.83 15.79
C ALA A 289 12.11 11.06 15.10
N ASP A 290 12.56 12.27 15.45
CA ASP A 290 12.21 13.53 14.80
C ASP A 290 12.59 13.55 13.30
N MET A 291 13.79 13.10 12.95
CA MET A 291 14.26 13.04 11.56
C MET A 291 13.44 12.07 10.73
N VAL A 292 13.16 10.88 11.26
CA VAL A 292 12.33 9.86 10.61
C VAL A 292 10.90 10.37 10.42
N GLN A 293 10.30 10.97 11.46
CA GLN A 293 8.96 11.54 11.37
C GLN A 293 8.87 12.63 10.30
N ARG A 294 9.83 13.56 10.24
CA ARG A 294 9.89 14.61 9.21
C ARG A 294 9.99 14.03 7.80
N ARG A 295 10.75 12.94 7.63
CA ARG A 295 10.90 12.26 6.33
C ARG A 295 9.62 11.55 5.89
N LEU A 296 8.82 11.05 6.83
CA LEU A 296 7.58 10.33 6.54
C LEU A 296 6.38 11.27 6.31
N THR A 297 6.47 12.51 6.80
CA THR A 297 5.41 13.52 6.67
C THR A 297 5.65 14.55 5.57
N SER A 298 6.84 14.56 4.95
CA SER A 298 7.23 15.42 3.83
C SER A 298 6.80 14.87 2.47
#